data_AF-A0A528FHG6-F1
#
_entry.id   AF-A0A528FHG6-F1
#
_cell.length_a   1.000
_cell.length_b   1.000
_cell.length_c   1.000
_cell.angle_alpha   90.00
_cell.angle_beta   90.00
_cell.angle_gamma   90.00
#
_symmetry.space_group_name_H-M   'P 1'
#
loop_
_entity.id
_entity.type
_entity.pdbx_description
1 polymer ?
#
loop_
_entity_poly.entity_id
_entity_poly.type
_entity_poly.pdbx_seq_one_letter_code
_entity_poly.pdbx_strand_id
1 'polypeptide(L)'
;MLGQTFAQLKELYLDGRNHIWTFILRNLLRPVWLSHPDHRADVLIGNPPWIVYRHLSADMKDRLREALRSYNLWVGGSLATQQDMCALFWARGA
;
A
#
# COMPACT_ATOMS: atom_id res chain seq x y z
N MET A 1 -20.22 -5.72 -18.00
CA MET A 1 -18.82 -6.23 -17.90
C MET A 1 -18.39 -6.48 -16.47
N LEU A 2 -18.28 -5.47 -15.58
CA LEU A 2 -17.76 -5.68 -14.21
C LEU A 2 -18.54 -6.69 -13.35
N GLY A 3 -19.87 -6.68 -13.41
CA GLY A 3 -20.69 -7.64 -12.65
C GLY A 3 -20.46 -9.11 -13.05
N GLN A 4 -20.23 -9.37 -14.34
CA GLN A 4 -19.92 -10.72 -14.83
C GLN A 4 -18.52 -11.17 -14.37
N THR A 5 -17.53 -10.28 -14.45
CA THR A 5 -16.18 -10.56 -13.93
C THR A 5 -16.20 -10.84 -12.43
N PHE A 6 -16.99 -10.10 -11.65
CA PHE A 6 -17.12 -10.35 -10.21
C PHE A 6 -17.79 -11.69 -9.92
N ALA A 7 -18.85 -12.05 -10.66
CA ALA A 7 -19.52 -13.34 -10.52
C ALA A 7 -18.56 -14.51 -10.81
N GLN A 8 -17.77 -14.42 -11.88
CA GLN A 8 -16.77 -15.45 -12.23
C GLN A 8 -15.66 -15.57 -11.17
N LEU A 9 -15.14 -14.45 -10.66
CA LEU A 9 -14.15 -14.46 -9.58
C LEU A 9 -14.70 -15.05 -8.29
N LYS A 10 -15.98 -14.80 -8.00
CA LYS A 10 -16.68 -15.39 -6.85
C LYS A 10 -16.80 -16.91 -7.00
N GLU A 11 -17.23 -17.41 -8.16
CA GLU A 11 -17.33 -18.86 -8.42
C GLU A 11 -15.96 -19.54 -8.29
N LEU A 12 -14.91 -18.97 -8.92
CA LEU A 12 -13.55 -19.50 -8.82
C LEU A 12 -13.00 -19.52 -7.39
N TYR A 13 -13.40 -18.57 -6.55
CA TYR A 13 -13.07 -18.54 -5.13
C TYR A 13 -13.81 -19.64 -4.35
N LEU A 14 -15.12 -19.80 -4.59
CA LEU A 14 -15.95 -20.82 -3.94
C LEU A 14 -15.49 -22.25 -4.31
N ASP A 15 -15.02 -22.44 -5.54
CA ASP A 15 -14.47 -23.71 -6.02
C ASP A 15 -13.02 -23.97 -5.55
N GLY A 16 -12.42 -23.04 -4.78
CA GLY A 16 -11.05 -23.16 -4.27
C GLY A 16 -9.95 -23.05 -5.35
N ARG A 17 -10.29 -22.60 -6.57
CA ARG A 17 -9.40 -22.68 -7.74
C ARG A 17 -8.50 -21.47 -7.91
N ASN A 18 -8.94 -20.27 -7.53
CA ASN A 18 -8.09 -19.07 -7.66
C ASN A 18 -8.50 -17.94 -6.70
N HIS A 19 -7.85 -17.86 -5.54
CA HIS A 19 -8.12 -16.83 -4.53
C HIS A 19 -7.25 -15.58 -4.66
N ILE A 20 -6.17 -15.59 -5.47
CA ILE A 20 -5.26 -14.44 -5.58
C ILE A 20 -5.94 -13.25 -6.26
N TRP A 21 -6.78 -13.48 -7.26
CA TRP A 21 -7.50 -12.39 -7.94
C TRP A 21 -8.55 -11.74 -7.03
N THR A 22 -9.28 -12.54 -6.25
CA THR A 22 -10.21 -12.03 -5.25
C THR A 22 -9.47 -11.26 -4.15
N PHE A 23 -8.28 -11.73 -3.74
CA PHE A 23 -7.41 -11.00 -2.83
C PHE A 23 -6.97 -9.65 -3.41
N ILE A 24 -6.46 -9.61 -4.65
CA ILE A 24 -6.03 -8.37 -5.31
C ILE A 24 -7.20 -7.39 -5.42
N LEU A 25 -8.34 -7.85 -5.92
CA LEU A 25 -9.53 -7.02 -6.10
C LEU A 25 -9.99 -6.41 -4.76
N ARG A 26 -10.03 -7.23 -3.70
CA ARG A 26 -10.38 -6.75 -2.36
C ARG A 26 -9.41 -5.68 -1.87
N ASN A 27 -8.11 -5.86 -2.07
CA ASN A 27 -7.10 -4.89 -1.62
C ASN A 27 -7.11 -3.60 -2.43
N LEU A 28 -7.51 -3.63 -3.71
CA LEU A 28 -7.67 -2.42 -4.52
C LEU A 28 -8.93 -1.63 -4.13
N LEU A 29 -10.02 -2.32 -3.82
CA LEU A 29 -11.31 -1.67 -3.51
C LEU A 29 -11.41 -1.21 -2.05
N ARG A 30 -10.79 -1.92 -1.12
CA ARG A 30 -10.94 -1.67 0.33
C ARG A 30 -10.53 -0.25 0.75
N PRO A 31 -9.44 0.36 0.25
CA PRO A 31 -9.10 1.75 0.56
C PRO A 31 -10.19 2.74 0.13
N VAL A 32 -10.80 2.53 -1.05
CA VAL A 32 -11.89 3.37 -1.54
C VAL A 32 -13.10 3.25 -0.63
N TRP A 33 -13.48 2.02 -0.27
CA TRP A 33 -14.58 1.78 0.66
C TRP A 33 -14.34 2.41 2.04
N LEU A 34 -13.13 2.28 2.59
CA LEU A 34 -12.72 2.88 3.89
C LEU A 34 -12.59 4.41 3.85
N SER A 35 -12.57 5.04 2.66
CA SER A 35 -12.58 6.50 2.53
C SER A 35 -13.98 7.11 2.61
N HIS A 36 -15.05 6.28 2.50
CA HIS A 36 -16.43 6.76 2.61
C HIS A 36 -16.71 7.28 4.03
N PRO A 37 -17.37 8.43 4.22
CA PRO A 37 -17.63 9.01 5.55
C PRO A 37 -18.23 8.02 6.55
N ASP A 38 -19.17 7.18 6.09
CA ASP A 38 -19.86 6.19 6.93
C ASP A 38 -19.02 4.93 7.27
N HIS A 39 -17.86 4.74 6.62
CA HIS A 39 -17.02 3.54 6.74
C HIS A 39 -15.56 3.86 7.06
N ARG A 40 -15.26 5.08 7.52
CA ARG A 40 -13.91 5.45 7.92
C ARG A 40 -13.44 4.54 9.05
N ALA A 41 -12.18 4.11 8.97
CA ALA A 41 -11.57 3.34 10.04
C ALA A 41 -11.32 4.24 11.26
N ASP A 42 -11.70 3.77 12.45
CA ASP A 42 -11.40 4.45 13.72
C ASP A 42 -9.95 4.21 14.17
N VAL A 43 -9.41 3.03 13.85
CA VAL A 43 -8.06 2.61 14.24
C VAL A 43 -7.34 1.95 13.07
N LEU A 44 -6.10 2.37 12.82
CA LEU A 44 -5.20 1.75 11.86
C LEU A 44 -4.09 0.98 12.59
N ILE A 45 -4.03 -0.33 12.35
CA ILE A 45 -2.96 -1.20 12.87
C ILE A 45 -2.25 -1.81 11.67
N GLY A 46 -0.93 -1.76 11.66
CA GLY A 46 -0.12 -2.34 10.60
C GLY A 46 1.28 -2.66 11.04
N ASN A 47 1.91 -3.59 10.32
CA ASN A 47 3.34 -3.88 10.43
C ASN A 47 4.02 -3.35 9.16
N PRO A 48 4.49 -2.10 9.16
CA PRO A 48 5.14 -1.54 7.97
C PRO A 48 6.46 -2.27 7.68
N PRO A 49 6.90 -2.32 6.42
CA PRO A 49 8.21 -2.86 6.07
C PRO A 49 9.30 -1.98 6.67
N TRP A 50 10.32 -2.60 7.27
CA TRP A 50 11.53 -1.92 7.75
C TRP A 50 12.64 -2.10 6.72
N ILE A 51 12.61 -1.25 5.70
CA ILE A 51 13.56 -1.31 4.60
C ILE A 51 14.17 0.07 4.43
N VAL A 52 15.45 0.14 4.79
CA VAL A 52 16.26 1.34 4.67
C VAL A 52 16.64 1.63 3.23
N TYR A 53 16.70 2.92 2.91
CA TYR A 53 16.92 3.48 1.57
C TYR A 53 18.07 2.81 0.82
N ARG A 54 19.21 2.57 1.48
CA ARG A 54 20.39 1.96 0.85
C ARG A 54 20.16 0.55 0.29
N HIS A 55 19.26 -0.25 0.87
CA HIS A 55 18.97 -1.62 0.44
C HIS A 55 17.98 -1.70 -0.73
N LEU A 56 17.41 -0.58 -1.15
CA LEU A 56 16.48 -0.51 -2.27
C LEU A 56 17.22 -0.54 -3.61
N SER A 57 16.54 -1.05 -4.64
CA SER A 57 16.98 -0.90 -6.03
C SER A 57 17.02 0.59 -6.43
N ALA A 58 17.72 0.92 -7.52
CA ALA A 58 17.83 2.31 -7.99
C ALA A 58 16.45 2.94 -8.23
N ASP A 59 15.57 2.26 -8.97
CA ASP A 59 14.21 2.75 -9.24
C ASP A 59 13.39 2.96 -7.95
N MET A 60 13.53 2.05 -6.98
CA MET A 60 12.82 2.17 -5.70
C MET A 60 13.37 3.31 -4.84
N LYS A 61 14.68 3.59 -4.91
CA LYS A 61 15.33 4.72 -4.24
C LYS A 61 14.73 6.04 -4.74
N ASP A 62 14.63 6.21 -6.06
CA ASP A 62 14.08 7.44 -6.63
C ASP A 62 12.61 7.62 -6.26
N ARG A 63 11.80 6.55 -6.35
CA ARG A 63 10.39 6.58 -5.90
C ARG A 63 10.24 6.90 -4.41
N LEU A 64 11.06 6.30 -3.55
CA LEU A 64 11.01 6.58 -2.11
C LEU A 64 11.42 8.02 -1.81
N ARG A 65 12.46 8.53 -2.48
CA ARG A 65 12.91 9.92 -2.33
C ARG A 65 11.82 10.91 -2.72
N GLU A 66 11.17 10.71 -3.87
CA GLU A 66 10.06 11.55 -4.34
C GLU A 66 8.88 11.52 -3.38
N ALA A 67 8.49 10.31 -2.94
CA ALA A 67 7.40 10.15 -1.97
C ALA A 67 7.74 10.84 -0.63
N LEU A 68 8.94 10.66 -0.08
CA LEU A 68 9.31 11.34 1.17
C LEU A 68 9.35 12.86 1.02
N ARG A 69 9.80 13.38 -0.14
CA ARG A 69 9.75 14.82 -0.44
C ARG A 69 8.33 15.36 -0.47
N SER A 70 7.36 14.64 -1.03
CA SER A 70 5.96 15.09 -1.07
C SER A 70 5.33 15.24 0.32
N TYR A 71 5.87 14.55 1.33
CA TYR A 71 5.45 14.66 2.72
C TYR A 71 6.40 15.52 3.59
N ASN A 72 7.39 16.20 2.99
CA ASN A 72 8.45 16.93 3.72
C ASN A 72 9.23 16.06 4.73
N LEU A 73 9.40 14.76 4.41
CA LEU A 73 10.12 13.77 5.24
C LEU A 73 11.50 13.43 4.71
N TRP A 74 11.93 14.02 3.59
CA TRP A 74 13.25 13.78 3.02
C TRP A 74 14.31 14.61 3.75
N VAL A 75 15.23 13.94 4.45
CA VAL A 75 16.31 14.60 5.20
C VAL A 75 17.50 14.95 4.29
N GLY A 76 17.85 14.06 3.35
CA GLY A 76 19.01 14.26 2.47
C GLY A 76 20.36 14.12 3.18
N GLY A 77 21.42 14.63 2.53
CA GLY A 77 22.79 14.63 3.06
C GLY A 77 23.35 13.24 3.36
N SER A 78 24.26 13.17 4.34
CA SER A 78 24.92 11.92 4.78
C SER A 78 23.94 10.90 5.37
N LEU A 79 22.79 11.35 5.90
CA LEU A 79 21.78 10.51 6.54
C LEU A 79 20.72 9.96 5.56
N ALA A 80 20.71 10.41 4.30
CA ALA A 80 19.75 9.95 3.29
C ALA A 80 19.70 8.43 3.16
N THR A 81 20.85 7.77 3.26
CA THR A 81 21.00 6.32 3.11
C THR A 81 20.41 5.49 4.25
N GLN A 82 20.11 6.13 5.39
CA GLN A 82 19.57 5.52 6.59
C GLN A 82 18.06 5.73 6.73
N GLN A 83 17.44 6.55 5.87
CA GLN A 83 15.99 6.77 5.91
C GLN A 83 15.22 5.48 5.61
N ASP A 84 14.17 5.20 6.37
CA ASP A 84 13.36 3.99 6.24
C ASP A 84 12.05 4.27 5.50
N MET A 85 11.61 3.30 4.69
CA MET A 85 10.33 3.34 4.00
C MET A 85 9.13 3.41 4.95
N CYS A 86 9.28 2.94 6.19
CA CYS A 86 8.22 2.96 7.21
C CYS A 86 7.68 4.37 7.48
N ALA A 87 8.48 5.43 7.26
CA ALA A 87 8.04 6.80 7.39
C ALA A 87 6.82 7.13 6.49
N LEU A 88 6.73 6.52 5.30
CA LEU A 88 5.58 6.68 4.41
C LEU A 88 4.31 6.02 4.94
N PHE A 89 4.43 4.93 5.69
CA PHE A 89 3.27 4.25 6.29
C PHE A 89 2.66 5.11 7.38
N TRP A 90 3.49 5.75 8.19
CA TRP A 90 3.04 6.74 9.17
C TRP A 90 2.35 7.92 8.48
N ALA A 91 3.02 8.54 7.50
CA ALA A 91 2.52 9.74 6.83
C ALA A 91 1.22 9.55 6.05
N ARG A 92 0.96 8.32 5.56
CA ARG A 92 -0.27 7.97 4.81
C ARG A 92 -1.37 7.41 5.69
N GLY A 93 -1.02 6.96 6.90
CA GLY A 93 -1.96 6.37 7.86
C GLY A 93 -2.54 7.37 8.84
N ALA A 94 -1.87 8.51 9.04
CA ALA A 94 -2.35 9.66 9.83
C ALA A 94 -3.26 10.57 9.00
#